data_AF-R7S1Z4-F1
#
_entry.id   AF-R7S1Z4-F1
#
_cell.length_a   1.000
_cell.length_b   1.000
_cell.length_c   1.000
_cell.angle_alpha   90.00
_cell.angle_beta   90.00
_cell.angle_gamma   90.00
#
_symmetry.space_group_name_H-M   'P 1'
#
loop_
_entity.id
_entity.type
_entity.pdbx_description
1 polymer ?
#
loop_
_entity_poly.entity_id
_entity_poly.type
_entity_poly.pdbx_seq_one_letter_code
_entity_poly.pdbx_strand_id
1 'polypeptide(L)'
;MANKYDVCCTRLYKALTELQNCGFSEEEVREHWASQRAAQLKSIPRQSKNAGKKYVDAIITLEDRIRNRMLTCYVGRKLLGHTTRAIAKREPAIQNVARKYNSLCNEMATLIKKGKAPAGATVPTTINLTTFWTLDVDDPI
;
A
#
# COMPACT_ATOMS: atom_id res chain seq x y z
N MET A 1 -26.45 -58.40 -17.20
CA MET A 1 -27.16 -57.11 -17.41
C MET A 1 -28.18 -57.00 -16.28
N ALA A 2 -28.05 -56.01 -15.38
CA ALA A 2 -29.06 -55.80 -14.34
C ALA A 2 -30.39 -55.44 -15.02
N ASN A 3 -31.45 -56.17 -14.70
CA ASN A 3 -32.79 -55.86 -15.21
C ASN A 3 -33.16 -54.43 -14.78
N LYS A 4 -33.82 -53.65 -15.64
CA LYS A 4 -34.25 -52.26 -15.33
C LYS A 4 -34.97 -52.15 -13.99
N TYR A 5 -35.70 -53.20 -13.61
CA TYR A 5 -36.35 -53.34 -12.31
C TYR A 5 -35.36 -53.31 -11.14
N ASP A 6 -34.28 -54.09 -11.22
CA ASP A 6 -33.26 -54.21 -10.18
C ASP A 6 -32.48 -52.89 -9.96
N VAL A 7 -32.19 -52.18 -11.05
CA VAL A 7 -31.59 -50.84 -11.00
C VAL A 7 -32.53 -49.83 -10.33
N CYS A 8 -33.83 -49.93 -10.58
CA CYS A 8 -34.84 -49.10 -9.93
C CYS A 8 -34.93 -49.40 -8.43
N CYS A 9 -35.00 -50.67 -8.05
CA CYS A 9 -35.02 -51.12 -6.66
C CYS A 9 -33.76 -50.66 -5.91
N THR A 10 -32.59 -50.75 -6.53
CA THR A 10 -31.33 -50.30 -5.92
C THR A 10 -31.32 -48.79 -5.67
N ARG A 11 -31.81 -47.99 -6.63
CA ARG A 11 -31.92 -46.53 -6.48
C ARG A 11 -32.92 -46.14 -5.38
N LEU A 12 -34.06 -46.84 -5.32
CA LEU A 12 -35.07 -46.61 -4.31
C LEU A 12 -34.56 -46.96 -2.92
N TYR A 13 -33.88 -48.11 -2.77
CA TYR A 13 -33.26 -48.52 -1.51
C TYR A 13 -32.23 -47.50 -1.02
N LYS A 14 -31.35 -47.04 -1.92
CA LYS A 14 -30.35 -46.02 -1.60
C LYS A 14 -30.98 -44.70 -1.14
N ALA A 15 -32.00 -44.23 -1.86
CA ALA A 15 -32.69 -43.00 -1.52
C ALA A 15 -33.42 -43.09 -0.16
N LEU A 16 -34.07 -44.23 0.14
CA LEU A 16 -34.71 -44.47 1.43
C LEU A 16 -33.68 -44.53 2.57
N THR A 17 -32.55 -45.20 2.34
CA THR A 17 -31.45 -45.28 3.31
C THR A 17 -30.88 -43.89 3.59
N GLU A 18 -30.66 -43.08 2.57
CA GLU A 18 -30.18 -41.70 2.71
C GLU A 18 -31.19 -40.86 3.48
N LEU A 19 -32.48 -40.93 3.13
CA LEU A 19 -33.55 -40.20 3.82
C LEU A 19 -33.64 -40.56 5.31
N GLN A 20 -33.54 -41.85 5.65
CA GLN A 20 -33.55 -42.32 7.03
C GLN A 20 -32.32 -41.86 7.82
N ASN A 21 -31.16 -41.76 7.17
CA ASN A 21 -29.91 -41.29 7.79
C ASN A 21 -29.85 -39.76 7.96
N CYS A 22 -30.63 -38.99 7.19
CA CYS A 22 -30.65 -37.54 7.28
C CYS A 22 -31.27 -37.02 8.59
N GLY A 23 -32.03 -37.84 9.32
CA GLY A 23 -32.63 -37.46 10.61
C GLY A 23 -33.74 -36.41 10.51
N PHE A 24 -34.17 -36.05 9.30
CA PHE A 24 -35.30 -35.18 9.02
C PHE A 24 -36.49 -36.01 8.53
N SER A 25 -37.69 -35.63 8.93
CA SER A 25 -38.91 -36.21 8.37
C SER A 25 -39.02 -35.91 6.87
N GLU A 26 -39.63 -36.82 6.12
CA GLU A 26 -39.84 -36.63 4.68
C GLU A 26 -40.67 -35.36 4.39
N GLU A 27 -41.55 -34.99 5.32
CA GLU A 27 -42.37 -33.78 5.27
C GLU A 27 -41.50 -32.52 5.33
N GLU A 28 -40.55 -32.45 6.26
CA GLU A 28 -39.58 -31.34 6.36
C GLU A 28 -38.74 -31.23 5.09
N VAL A 29 -38.26 -32.34 4.54
CA VAL A 29 -37.47 -32.35 3.30
C VAL A 29 -38.29 -31.82 2.12
N ARG A 30 -39.58 -32.18 2.05
CA ARG A 30 -40.50 -31.68 1.01
C ARG A 30 -40.83 -30.20 1.20
N GLU A 31 -40.97 -29.72 2.43
CA GLU A 31 -41.19 -28.31 2.75
C GLU A 31 -39.96 -27.46 2.43
N HIS A 32 -38.76 -27.93 2.81
CA HIS A 32 -37.49 -27.30 2.44
C HIS A 32 -37.30 -27.24 0.93
N TRP A 33 -37.61 -28.33 0.23
CA TRP A 33 -37.57 -28.36 -1.24
C TRP A 33 -38.60 -27.41 -1.87
N ALA A 34 -39.82 -27.34 -1.34
CA ALA A 34 -40.84 -26.40 -1.80
C ALA A 34 -40.41 -24.94 -1.59
N SER A 35 -39.82 -24.65 -0.43
CA SER A 35 -39.26 -23.33 -0.09
C SER A 35 -38.10 -22.95 -1.00
N GLN A 36 -37.18 -23.88 -1.25
CA GLN A 36 -36.06 -23.69 -2.17
C GLN A 36 -36.54 -23.45 -3.60
N ARG A 37 -37.48 -24.26 -4.09
CA ARG A 37 -38.09 -24.05 -5.40
C ARG A 37 -38.80 -22.71 -5.48
N ALA A 38 -39.56 -22.31 -4.47
CA ALA A 38 -40.22 -21.01 -4.45
C ALA A 38 -39.22 -19.85 -4.46
N ALA A 39 -38.07 -19.99 -3.79
CA ALA A 39 -37.00 -19.00 -3.79
C ALA A 39 -36.24 -18.96 -5.13
N GLN A 40 -35.93 -20.11 -5.72
CA GLN A 40 -35.19 -20.24 -6.98
C GLN A 40 -36.04 -19.94 -8.23
N LEU A 41 -37.35 -20.23 -8.17
CA LEU A 41 -38.30 -19.96 -9.27
C LEU A 41 -38.88 -18.55 -9.19
N LYS A 42 -38.67 -17.80 -8.10
CA LYS A 42 -38.91 -16.36 -8.13
C LYS A 42 -38.00 -15.76 -9.18
N SER A 43 -38.61 -15.20 -10.23
CA SER A 43 -37.91 -14.40 -11.23
C SER A 43 -36.89 -13.51 -10.53
N ILE A 44 -35.62 -13.64 -10.93
CA ILE A 44 -34.58 -12.75 -10.45
C ILE A 44 -35.10 -11.31 -10.61
N PRO A 45 -35.08 -10.48 -9.55
CA PRO A 45 -35.52 -9.10 -9.66
C PRO A 45 -34.75 -8.45 -10.80
N ARG A 46 -35.45 -7.69 -11.66
CA ARG A 46 -34.91 -7.16 -12.90
C ARG A 46 -33.63 -6.36 -12.63
N GLN A 47 -32.48 -6.95 -12.96
CA GLN A 47 -31.18 -6.28 -12.99
C GLN A 47 -30.85 -5.90 -14.43
N SER A 48 -30.05 -4.85 -14.60
CA SER A 48 -29.50 -4.55 -15.93
C SER A 48 -28.64 -5.72 -16.41
N LYS A 49 -28.64 -5.98 -17.73
CA LYS A 49 -27.94 -7.13 -18.36
C LYS A 49 -26.47 -7.27 -17.93
N ASN A 50 -25.83 -6.16 -17.54
CA ASN A 50 -24.40 -6.10 -17.20
C ASN A 50 -24.12 -5.69 -15.75
N ALA A 51 -25.11 -5.69 -14.85
CA ALA A 51 -24.92 -5.25 -13.46
C ALA A 51 -23.79 -6.04 -12.78
N GLY A 52 -23.86 -7.38 -12.81
CA GLY A 52 -22.85 -8.24 -12.19
C GLY A 52 -21.45 -8.06 -12.79
N LYS A 53 -21.35 -7.98 -14.12
CA LYS A 53 -20.09 -7.72 -14.82
C LYS A 53 -19.47 -6.39 -14.37
N LYS A 54 -20.28 -5.33 -14.26
CA LYS A 54 -19.82 -4.02 -13.79
C LYS A 54 -19.26 -4.07 -12.38
N TYR A 55 -19.90 -4.79 -11.45
CA TYR A 55 -19.39 -4.95 -10.09
C TYR A 55 -18.08 -5.73 -10.06
N VAL A 56 -18.00 -6.83 -10.80
CA VAL A 56 -16.77 -7.64 -10.89
C VAL A 56 -15.63 -6.83 -11.50
N ASP A 57 -15.86 -6.12 -12.60
CA ASP A 57 -14.87 -5.25 -13.23
C ASP A 57 -14.39 -4.13 -12.28
N ALA A 58 -15.31 -3.56 -11.50
CA ALA A 58 -14.96 -2.55 -10.50
C ALA A 58 -14.08 -3.12 -9.37
N ILE A 59 -14.37 -4.33 -8.89
CA ILE A 59 -13.55 -5.03 -7.88
C ILE A 59 -12.14 -5.27 -8.42
N ILE A 60 -12.03 -5.87 -9.62
CA ILE A 60 -10.73 -6.16 -10.26
C ILE A 60 -9.93 -4.85 -10.44
N THR A 61 -10.58 -3.79 -10.93
CA THR A 61 -9.94 -2.50 -11.13
C THR A 61 -9.42 -1.92 -9.82
N LEU A 62 -10.19 -2.03 -8.73
CA LEU A 62 -9.77 -1.57 -7.41
C LEU A 62 -8.59 -2.38 -6.87
N GLU A 63 -8.60 -3.70 -7.02
CA GLU A 63 -7.50 -4.57 -6.64
C GLU A 63 -6.21 -4.22 -7.38
N ASP A 64 -6.28 -3.97 -8.69
CA ASP A 64 -5.15 -3.56 -9.51
C ASP A 64 -4.59 -2.20 -9.06
N ARG A 65 -5.46 -1.26 -8.68
CA ARG A 65 -5.03 0.05 -8.13
C ARG A 65 -4.33 -0.10 -6.79
N ILE A 66 -4.84 -0.94 -5.90
CA ILE A 66 -4.20 -1.22 -4.60
C ILE A 66 -2.82 -1.84 -4.83
N ARG A 67 -2.73 -2.85 -5.71
CA ARG A 67 -1.48 -3.53 -6.04
C ARG A 67 -0.45 -2.56 -6.63
N ASN A 68 -0.86 -1.72 -7.57
CA ASN A 68 0.00 -0.71 -8.18
C ASN A 68 0.46 0.34 -7.16
N ARG A 69 -0.45 0.83 -6.31
CA ARG A 69 -0.09 1.77 -5.23
C ARG A 69 0.92 1.15 -4.26
N MET A 70 0.75 -0.11 -3.88
CA MET A 70 1.68 -0.81 -3.01
C MET A 70 3.08 -0.93 -3.64
N LEU A 71 3.15 -1.22 -4.95
CA LEU A 71 4.41 -1.30 -5.69
C LEU A 71 5.12 0.06 -5.79
N THR A 72 4.39 1.12 -6.16
CA THR A 72 4.96 2.48 -6.24
C THR A 72 5.49 2.96 -4.89
N CYS A 73 4.76 2.71 -3.79
CA CYS A 73 5.23 3.01 -2.44
C CYS A 73 6.47 2.20 -2.05
N TYR A 74 6.57 0.92 -2.43
CA TYR A 74 7.75 0.10 -2.14
C TYR A 74 9.00 0.61 -2.86
N VAL A 75 8.92 0.88 -4.16
CA VAL A 75 10.02 1.44 -4.94
C VAL A 75 10.41 2.83 -4.42
N GLY A 76 9.41 3.67 -4.11
CA GLY A 76 9.62 4.98 -3.51
C GLY A 76 10.37 4.92 -2.17
N ARG A 77 10.05 3.95 -1.30
CA ARG A 77 10.78 3.75 -0.03
C ARG A 77 12.23 3.36 -0.26
N LYS A 78 12.52 2.47 -1.22
CA LYS A 78 13.90 2.07 -1.53
C LYS A 78 14.71 3.26 -2.05
N LEU A 79 14.13 4.04 -2.97
CA LEU A 79 14.74 5.27 -3.48
C LEU A 79 14.98 6.29 -2.37
N LEU A 80 13.98 6.52 -1.50
CA LEU A 80 14.10 7.39 -0.34
C LEU A 80 15.26 6.94 0.56
N GLY A 81 15.38 5.64 0.85
CA GLY A 81 16.48 5.08 1.64
C GLY A 81 17.86 5.32 1.03
N HIS A 82 17.98 5.26 -0.31
CA HIS A 82 19.23 5.61 -0.99
C HIS A 82 19.53 7.10 -0.88
N THR A 83 18.53 7.96 -1.08
CA THR A 83 18.66 9.42 -1.00
C THR A 83 19.03 9.87 0.42
N THR A 84 18.33 9.39 1.45
CA THR A 84 18.61 9.73 2.86
C THR A 84 20.02 9.30 3.25
N ARG A 85 20.47 8.11 2.84
CA ARG A 85 21.83 7.64 3.09
C ARG A 85 22.88 8.50 2.36
N ALA A 86 22.60 8.95 1.15
CA ALA A 86 23.50 9.84 0.42
C ALA A 86 23.59 11.22 1.09
N ILE A 87 22.46 11.77 1.57
CA ILE A 87 22.41 13.02 2.33
C ILE A 87 23.22 12.89 3.63
N ALA A 88 22.94 11.86 4.43
CA ALA A 88 23.63 11.61 5.70
C ALA A 88 25.16 11.48 5.55
N LYS A 89 25.64 11.01 4.40
CA LYS A 89 27.08 10.97 4.10
C LYS A 89 27.68 12.33 3.77
N ARG A 90 26.91 13.21 3.11
CA ARG A 90 27.39 14.52 2.65
C ARG A 90 27.33 15.58 3.73
N GLU A 91 26.34 15.51 4.61
CA GLU A 91 26.09 16.50 5.65
C GLU A 91 27.34 16.79 6.52
N PRO A 92 28.06 15.78 7.06
CA PRO A 92 29.23 16.05 7.89
C PRO A 92 30.40 16.65 7.10
N ALA A 93 30.56 16.25 5.83
CA ALA A 93 31.61 16.78 4.97
C ALA A 93 31.38 18.27 4.67
N ILE A 94 30.14 18.66 4.38
CA ILE A 94 29.76 20.06 4.14
C ILE A 94 29.95 20.88 5.43
N GLN A 95 29.50 20.36 6.58
CA GLN A 95 29.72 21.01 7.87
C GLN A 95 31.23 21.20 8.16
N ASN A 96 32.07 20.21 7.84
CA ASN A 96 33.52 20.32 8.04
C ASN A 96 34.14 21.42 7.17
N VAL A 97 33.70 21.55 5.91
CA VAL A 97 34.14 22.63 5.02
C VAL A 97 33.73 23.99 5.59
N ALA A 98 32.48 24.13 6.05
CA ALA A 98 32.00 25.37 6.67
C ALA A 98 32.78 25.72 7.96
N ARG A 99 33.08 24.73 8.82
CA ARG A 99 33.94 24.93 9.99
C ARG A 99 35.33 25.42 9.61
N LYS A 100 35.94 24.82 8.59
CA LYS A 100 37.27 25.24 8.09
C LYS A 100 37.24 26.67 7.57
N TYR A 101 36.21 27.02 6.80
CA TYR A 101 35.99 28.39 6.32
C TYR A 101 35.89 29.39 7.48
N ASN A 102 35.06 29.10 8.48
CA ASN A 102 34.91 29.95 9.67
C ASN A 102 36.21 30.11 10.45
N SER A 103 37.00 29.03 10.57
CA SER A 103 38.32 29.08 11.19
C SER A 103 39.27 30.02 10.46
N LEU A 104 39.29 29.98 9.13
CA LEU A 104 40.11 30.88 8.31
C LEU A 104 39.66 32.34 8.45
N CYS A 105 38.35 32.59 8.48
CA CYS A 105 37.82 33.93 8.72
C CYS A 105 38.28 34.48 10.07
N ASN A 106 38.24 33.65 11.12
CA ASN A 106 38.74 34.04 12.44
C ASN A 106 40.25 34.32 12.41
N GLU A 107 41.04 33.48 11.76
CA GLU A 107 42.49 33.69 11.63
C GLU A 107 42.79 35.02 10.92
N MET A 108 42.12 35.29 9.80
CA MET A 108 42.25 36.56 9.07
C MET A 108 41.88 37.75 9.96
N ALA A 109 40.82 37.66 10.77
CA ALA A 109 40.45 38.71 11.72
C ALA A 109 41.57 38.96 12.75
N THR A 110 42.24 37.90 13.21
CA THR A 110 43.39 38.07 14.11
C THR A 110 44.59 38.74 13.43
N LEU A 111 44.84 38.44 12.15
CA LEU A 111 45.96 39.04 11.39
C LEU A 111 45.71 40.53 11.11
N ILE A 112 44.47 40.90 10.78
CA ILE A 112 44.05 42.29 10.63
C ILE A 112 44.22 43.03 11.96
N LYS A 113 43.74 42.45 13.08
CA LYS A 113 43.91 43.04 14.42
C LYS A 113 45.37 43.23 14.81
N LYS A 114 46.26 42.32 14.39
CA LYS A 114 47.71 42.40 14.63
C LYS A 114 48.43 43.38 13.70
N GLY A 115 47.75 44.02 12.74
CA GLY A 115 48.36 44.94 11.77
C GLY A 115 49.26 44.27 10.74
N LYS A 116 49.14 42.95 10.56
CA LYS A 116 49.93 42.17 9.58
C LYS A 116 49.26 42.07 8.21
N ALA A 117 48.02 42.55 8.08
CA ALA A 117 47.26 42.55 6.84
C ALA A 117 47.44 43.89 6.09
N PRO A 118 47.30 43.91 4.76
CA PRO A 118 47.29 45.14 3.98
C PRO A 118 46.21 46.14 4.44
N ALA A 119 46.47 47.43 4.23
CA ALA A 119 45.49 48.48 4.53
C ALA A 119 44.20 48.26 3.73
N GLY A 120 43.05 48.28 4.41
CA GLY A 120 41.73 48.04 3.82
C GLY A 120 41.32 46.57 3.70
N ALA A 121 42.11 45.62 4.20
CA ALA A 121 41.72 44.21 4.25
C ALA A 121 40.45 44.01 5.10
N THR A 122 39.43 43.37 4.53
CA THR A 122 38.16 43.05 5.19
C THR A 122 37.98 41.54 5.32
N VAL A 123 37.41 41.11 6.44
CA VAL A 123 37.19 39.68 6.71
C VAL A 123 35.86 39.22 6.11
N PRO A 124 35.79 38.04 5.47
CA PRO A 124 34.53 37.48 5.00
C PRO A 124 33.56 37.14 6.15
N THR A 125 32.25 37.21 5.88
CA THR A 125 31.21 36.86 6.85
C THR A 125 31.23 35.37 7.18
N THR A 126 31.23 35.03 8.47
CA THR A 126 31.19 33.63 8.92
C THR A 126 29.85 32.97 8.62
N ILE A 127 29.89 31.67 8.34
CA ILE A 127 28.70 30.85 8.09
C ILE A 127 28.12 30.44 9.45
N ASN A 128 26.84 30.73 9.68
CA ASN A 128 26.12 30.24 10.85
C ASN A 128 25.82 28.73 10.69
N LEU A 129 26.37 27.90 11.57
CA LEU A 129 26.20 26.44 11.53
C LEU A 129 24.87 25.96 12.13
N THR A 130 24.23 26.75 13.00
CA THR A 130 22.98 26.36 13.67
C THR A 130 21.78 26.54 12.73
N THR A 131 21.78 27.58 11.92
CA THR A 131 20.77 27.84 10.90
C THR A 131 21.17 27.30 9.53
N PHE A 132 22.22 26.48 9.46
CA PHE A 132 22.79 26.01 8.18
C PHE A 132 21.85 25.10 7.40
N TRP A 133 21.00 24.36 8.12
CA TRP A 133 20.04 23.41 7.55
C TRP A 133 18.58 23.80 7.73
N THR A 134 18.31 24.94 8.37
CA THR A 134 16.94 25.37 8.71
C THR A 134 16.23 26.05 7.54
N LEU A 135 16.56 25.68 6.30
CA LEU A 135 15.80 26.13 5.13
C LEU A 135 14.60 25.20 4.98
N ASP A 136 13.43 25.67 5.42
CA ASP A 136 12.20 24.91 5.28
C ASP A 136 11.75 24.98 3.81
N VAL A 137 11.68 23.83 3.15
CA VAL A 137 11.32 23.75 1.72
C VAL A 137 9.82 24.03 1.52
N ASP A 138 9.04 24.05 2.61
CA ASP A 138 7.62 24.39 2.63
C ASP A 138 7.34 25.89 2.88
N ASP A 139 8.37 26.75 2.96
CA ASP A 139 8.16 28.20 2.96
C ASP A 139 7.56 28.62 1.59
N PRO A 140 6.37 29.25 1.54
CA PRO A 140 5.81 29.74 0.29
C PRO A 140 6.75 30.80 -0.32
N ILE A 141 7.04 30.62 -1.61
CA ILE A 141 7.86 31.54 -2.43
C ILE A 141 7.13 32.88 -2.59
#